data_AF-A0A951Q8Y6-F1
#
_entry.id   AF-A0A951Q8Y6-F1
#
_cell.length_a   1.000
_cell.length_b   1.000
_cell.length_c   1.000
_cell.angle_alpha   90.00
_cell.angle_beta   90.00
_cell.angle_gamma   90.00
#
_symmetry.space_group_name_H-M   'P 1'
#
loop_
_entity.id
_entity.type
_entity.pdbx_description
1 polymer ?
#
loop_
_entity_poly.entity_id
_entity_poly.type
_entity_poly.pdbx_seq_one_letter_code
_entity_poly.pdbx_strand_id
1 'polypeptide(L)' 'MSESKSVQFRAQVRPDIDFLVRAIIPLKNSGKDWSVSDVANEALIEWLQKAENRQLIESHNLLDALERRGLTTNIYSES' A
#
# COMPACT_ATOMS: atom_id res chain seq x y z
N MET A 1 9.71 18.62 -6.75
CA MET A 1 8.57 17.68 -6.84
C MET A 1 7.60 18.07 -5.74
N SER A 2 6.37 18.46 -6.09
CA SER A 2 5.36 18.80 -5.08
C SER A 2 5.09 17.57 -4.22
N GLU A 3 5.26 17.67 -2.90
CA GLU A 3 4.85 16.63 -1.96
C GLU A 3 3.38 16.27 -2.24
N SER A 4 3.13 15.05 -2.70
CA SER A 4 1.78 14.55 -2.88
C SER A 4 1.09 14.54 -1.52
N LYS A 5 0.01 15.30 -1.37
CA LYS A 5 -0.78 15.32 -0.13
C LYS A 5 -1.17 13.90 0.25
N SER A 6 -0.92 13.52 1.50
CA SER A 6 -1.35 12.22 2.02
C SER A 6 -2.88 12.10 1.96
N VAL A 7 -3.35 10.93 1.56
CA VAL A 7 -4.79 10.60 1.53
C VAL A 7 -5.10 9.65 2.68
N GLN A 8 -6.24 9.86 3.35
CA GLN A 8 -6.70 8.94 4.39
C GLN A 8 -7.38 7.72 3.76
N PHE A 9 -6.84 6.53 4.01
CA PHE A 9 -7.49 5.26 3.73
C PHE A 9 -8.20 4.75 4.99
N ARG A 10 -9.51 4.49 4.93
CA ARG A 10 -10.31 4.01 6.09
C ARG A 10 -10.83 2.60 5.79
N ALA A 11 -10.51 1.67 6.69
CA ALA A 11 -11.00 0.30 6.63
C ALA A 11 -11.26 -0.23 8.06
N GLN A 12 -12.09 -1.27 8.16
CA GLN A 12 -12.30 -2.00 9.41
C GLN A 12 -11.49 -3.29 9.40
N VAL A 13 -10.88 -3.63 10.53
CA VAL A 13 -10.13 -4.87 10.72
C VAL A 13 -10.64 -5.60 11.95
N ARG A 14 -10.40 -6.91 12.01
CA ARG A 14 -10.73 -7.69 13.21
C ARG A 14 -9.84 -7.25 14.38
N PRO A 15 -10.34 -7.28 15.63
CA PRO A 15 -9.57 -6.83 16.80
C PRO A 15 -8.26 -7.58 17.04
N ASP A 16 -8.22 -8.88 16.73
CA ASP A 16 -7.00 -9.70 16.83
C ASP A 16 -5.90 -9.21 15.88
N ILE A 17 -6.28 -8.81 14.66
CA ILE A 17 -5.34 -8.24 13.68
C ILE A 17 -4.83 -6.87 14.12
N ASP A 18 -5.70 -5.97 14.60
CA ASP A 18 -5.27 -4.66 15.12
C ASP A 18 -4.26 -4.83 16.27
N PHE A 19 -4.54 -5.74 17.21
CA PHE A 19 -3.62 -6.04 18.30
C PHE A 19 -2.26 -6.52 17.80
N LEU A 20 -2.24 -7.53 16.91
CA LEU A 20 -1.00 -8.10 16.39
C LEU A 20 -0.17 -7.07 15.60
N VAL A 21 -0.82 -6.25 14.77
CA VAL A 21 -0.14 -5.17 14.01
C VAL A 21 0.49 -4.16 14.98
N ARG A 22 -0.24 -3.69 15.99
CA ARG A 22 0.29 -2.74 16.97
C ARG A 22 1.40 -3.33 17.84
N ALA A 23 1.33 -4.63 18.12
CA ALA A 23 2.34 -5.32 18.91
C ALA A 23 3.65 -5.52 18.14
N ILE A 24 3.59 -5.80 16.83
CA ILE A 24 4.79 -6.06 16.03
C ILE A 24 5.49 -4.78 15.55
N ILE A 25 4.77 -3.68 15.36
CA ILE A 25 5.34 -2.41 14.87
C ILE A 25 6.58 -1.97 15.68
N PRO A 26 6.54 -1.91 17.04
CA PRO A 26 7.71 -1.54 17.84
C PRO A 26 8.85 -2.58 17.78
N LEU A 27 8.53 -3.83 17.43
CA LEU A 27 9.51 -4.92 17.35
C LEU A 27 10.19 -4.99 15.98
N LYS A 28 9.61 -4.36 14.94
CA LYS A 28 10.18 -4.26 13.59
C LYS A 28 11.35 -3.26 13.62
N ASN A 29 12.44 -3.65 14.27
CA ASN A 29 13.64 -2.86 14.47
C ASN A 29 14.52 -2.92 13.22
N SER A 30 14.23 -2.06 12.25
CA SER A 30 14.94 -1.97 10.97
C SER A 30 15.71 -0.65 10.82
N GLY A 31 15.96 0.06 11.93
CA GLY A 31 16.51 1.43 11.90
C GLY A 31 15.52 2.50 11.42
N LYS A 32 14.23 2.16 11.32
CA LYS A 32 13.12 3.05 11.00
C LYS A 32 12.07 2.96 12.11
N ASP A 33 11.54 4.09 12.54
CA ASP A 33 10.34 4.16 13.38
C ASP A 33 9.12 3.80 12.55
N TRP A 34 8.69 2.54 12.61
CA TRP A 34 7.53 2.08 11.87
C TRP A 34 6.24 2.69 12.42
N SER A 35 5.39 3.17 11.52
CA SER A 35 4.01 3.56 11.83
C SER A 35 3.01 2.52 11.32
N VAL A 36 1.76 2.59 11.82
CA VAL A 36 0.65 1.80 11.26
C VAL A 36 0.46 2.09 9.78
N SER A 37 0.67 3.34 9.35
CA SER A 37 0.58 3.73 7.95
C SER A 37 1.66 3.05 7.10
N ASP A 38 2.88 2.89 7.61
CA ASP A 38 3.95 2.19 6.87
C ASP A 38 3.58 0.73 6.64
N VAL A 39 3.14 0.03 7.69
CA VAL A 39 2.71 -1.37 7.61
C VAL A 39 1.52 -1.52 6.66
N ALA A 40 0.53 -0.62 6.74
CA ALA A 40 -0.62 -0.66 5.86
C ALA A 40 -0.24 -0.44 4.39
N ASN A 41 0.64 0.53 4.10
CA ASN A 41 1.09 0.77 2.73
C ASN A 41 1.88 -0.42 2.17
N GLU A 42 2.80 -0.99 2.94
CA GLU A 42 3.56 -2.18 2.53
C GLU A 42 2.62 -3.35 2.21
N ALA A 43 1.70 -3.68 3.12
CA ALA A 43 0.75 -4.77 2.92
C ALA A 43 -0.20 -4.54 1.73
N LEU A 44 -0.64 -3.29 1.49
CA LEU A 44 -1.48 -2.95 0.35
C LEU A 44 -0.71 -3.03 -0.98
N ILE A 45 0.55 -2.59 -1.01
CA ILE A 45 1.42 -2.70 -2.19
C ILE A 45 1.67 -4.17 -2.51
N GLU A 46 2.06 -4.97 -1.51
CA GLU A 46 2.25 -6.42 -1.69
C GLU A 46 0.98 -7.11 -2.18
N TRP A 47 -0.19 -6.74 -1.64
CA TRP A 47 -1.47 -7.27 -2.10
C TRP A 47 -1.74 -6.90 -3.56
N LEU A 48 -1.49 -5.66 -3.99
CA LEU A 48 -1.65 -5.23 -5.38
C LEU A 48 -0.67 -5.92 -6.34
N GLN A 49 0.52 -6.29 -5.87
CA GLN A 49 1.54 -6.99 -6.66
C GLN A 49 1.23 -8.47 -6.90
N LYS A 50 0.26 -9.06 -6.19
CA LYS A 50 -0.19 -10.43 -6.46
C LYS A 50 -0.66 -10.57 -7.90
N ALA A 51 -0.32 -11.70 -8.53
CA ALA A 51 -0.56 -11.93 -9.95
C ALA A 51 -2.05 -11.75 -10.34
N GLU A 52 -2.97 -12.24 -9.51
CA GLU A 52 -4.40 -12.12 -9.72
C GLU A 52 -4.89 -10.66 -9.71
N ASN A 53 -4.34 -9.82 -8.84
CA ASN A 53 -4.73 -8.41 -8.74
C ASN A 53 -4.10 -7.58 -9.86
N ARG A 54 -2.85 -7.89 -10.21
CA ARG A 54 -2.16 -7.28 -11.35
C ARG A 54 -2.91 -7.56 -12.66
N GLN A 55 -3.34 -8.81 -12.89
CA GLN A 55 -4.13 -9.17 -14.07
C GLN A 55 -5.45 -8.39 -14.16
N LEU A 56 -6.13 -8.17 -13.03
CA LEU A 56 -7.33 -7.34 -12.99
C LEU A 56 -7.03 -5.88 -13.33
N ILE A 57 -5.93 -5.34 -12.82
CA ILE A 57 -5.52 -3.95 -13.10
C ILE A 57 -5.20 -3.73 -14.58
N GLU A 58 -4.50 -4.69 -15.20
CA GLU A 58 -4.15 -4.68 -16.61
C GLU A 58 -5.39 -4.87 -17.50
N SER A 59 -6.20 -5.90 -17.25
CA SER A 59 -7.40 -6.21 -18.06
C SER A 59 -8.47 -5.11 -18.05
N HIS A 60 -8.49 -4.28 -17.01
CA HIS A 60 -9.41 -3.15 -16.88
C HIS A 60 -8.76 -1.78 -17.21
N ASN A 61 -7.54 -1.76 -17.77
CA ASN A 61 -6.80 -0.54 -18.11
C ASN A 61 -6.72 0.48 -16.96
N LEU A 62 -6.53 0.00 -15.72
CA LEU A 62 -6.58 0.87 -14.53
C LEU A 62 -5.33 1.74 -14.37
N LEU A 63 -4.21 1.37 -15.00
CA LEU A 63 -3.00 2.20 -15.05
C LEU A 63 -3.23 3.46 -15.89
N ASP A 64 -3.83 3.33 -17.08
CA ASP A 64 -4.21 4.49 -17.90
C ASP A 64 -5.21 5.40 -17.18
N ALA A 65 -6.17 4.79 -16.44
CA ALA A 65 -7.14 5.56 -15.65
C ALA A 65 -6.47 6.35 -14.51
N LEU A 66 -5.38 5.82 -13.95
CA LEU A 66 -4.57 6.46 -12.93
C LEU A 66 -3.77 7.64 -13.52
N GLU A 67 -3.16 7.46 -14.69
CA GLU A 67 -2.45 8.52 -15.42
C GLU A 67 -3.37 9.68 -15.84
N ARG A 68 -4.60 9.38 -16.30
CA ARG A 68 -5.61 10.41 -16.62
C ARG A 68 -5.99 11.28 -15.43
N ARG A 69 -5.74 10.81 -14.20
CA ARG A 69 -5.93 11.59 -12.96
C ARG A 69 -4.68 12.37 -12.53
N GLY A 70 -3.63 12.37 -13.36
CA GLY A 70 -2.36 13.00 -13.06
C GLY A 70 -1.55 12.27 -11.99
N LEU A 71 -1.85 10.98 -11.76
CA LEU A 71 -1.14 10.12 -10.82
C LEU A 71 -0.23 9.16 -11.60
N THR A 72 0.86 8.74 -10.98
CA THR A 72 1.74 7.68 -11.50
C THR A 72 2.04 6.69 -10.40
N THR A 73 2.40 5.46 -10.76
CA THR A 73 2.76 4.42 -9.80
C THR A 73 3.99 3.66 -10.26
N ASN A 74 4.86 3.34 -9.31
CA ASN A 74 6.08 2.56 -9.52
C ASN A 74 5.98 1.16 -8.88
N ILE A 75 4.82 0.78 -8.36
CA ILE A 75 4.64 -0.51 -7.65
C ILE A 75 4.81 -1.74 -8.56
N TYR A 76 4.84 -1.56 -9.88
CA TYR A 76 5.06 -2.62 -10.87
C TYR A 76 6.40 -2.50 -11.61
N SER A 77 7.25 -1.54 -11.24
CA SER A 77 8.61 -1.48 -11.79
C SER A 77 9.39 -2.68 -11.25
N GLU A 78 9.91 -3.52 -12.15
CA GLU A 78 10.78 -4.63 -11.78
C GLU A 78 11.99 -4.10 -10.98
N SER A 79 12.29 -4.74 -9.85
CA SER A 79 13.55 -4.56 -9.12
C SER A 79 14.60 -5.51 -9.66
#